data_AF-A0A954WF61-F1
#
_entry.id   AF-A0A954WF61-F1
#
_cell.length_a   1.000
_cell.length_b   1.000
_cell.length_c   1.000
_cell.angle_alpha   90.00
_cell.angle_beta   90.00
_cell.angle_gamma   90.00
#
_symmetry.space_group_name_H-M   'P 1'
#
loop_
_entity.id
_entity.type
_entity.pdbx_description
1 polymer ?
#
loop_
_entity_poly.entity_id
_entity_poly.type
_entity_poly.pdbx_seq_one_letter_code
_entity_poly.pdbx_strand_id
1 'polypeptide(L)'
;MKPIRIGNRTIWEGQPTFIVAEIGINHNGDIELAKKSIQAASIAGADSVKFQSYETDDFIREGSLTYTYESGGKTITESQVAMFKRCELTPPDFKMLRAYSDERNVNFHATPTSVAGVRRLVELGVDVLKNGSDFLTRLDVVEAMGRSGLPTVLSTGMATLAEIESAVTVFRKTGNNQLILLHCTSSYPTVFEDVHLNR
;
A
#
# COMPACT_ATOMS: atom_id res chain seq x y z
N MET A 1 -24.82 2.24 0.62
CA MET A 1 -23.46 1.78 1.01
C MET A 1 -23.52 1.26 2.45
N LYS A 2 -22.59 0.42 2.87
CA LYS A 2 -22.52 -0.11 4.24
C LYS A 2 -21.21 0.34 4.90
N PRO A 3 -21.16 0.50 6.23
CA PRO A 3 -19.91 0.74 6.95
C PRO A 3 -18.88 -0.34 6.63
N ILE A 4 -17.62 0.07 6.44
CA ILE A 4 -16.50 -0.84 6.19
C ILE A 4 -15.67 -0.95 7.47
N ARG A 5 -15.35 -2.17 7.91
CA ARG A 5 -14.55 -2.41 9.10
C ARG A 5 -13.13 -2.79 8.71
N ILE A 6 -12.13 -2.13 9.29
CA ILE A 6 -10.70 -2.48 9.18
C ILE A 6 -10.18 -2.63 10.60
N GLY A 7 -9.80 -3.86 10.98
CA GLY A 7 -9.43 -4.18 12.35
C GLY A 7 -10.53 -3.80 13.36
N ASN A 8 -10.21 -2.88 14.27
CA ASN A 8 -11.11 -2.35 15.29
C ASN A 8 -11.79 -1.02 14.90
N ARG A 9 -11.54 -0.48 13.69
CA ARG A 9 -12.09 0.79 13.24
C ARG A 9 -13.18 0.60 12.20
N THR A 10 -14.12 1.54 12.14
CA THR A 10 -15.17 1.58 11.14
C THR A 10 -15.01 2.84 10.30
N ILE A 11 -14.87 2.66 8.99
CA ILE A 11 -14.85 3.73 8.00
C ILE A 11 -16.29 3.97 7.55
N TRP A 12 -16.83 5.11 7.98
CA TRP A 12 -18.19 5.53 7.64
C TRP A 12 -18.38 7.03 7.90
N GLU A 13 -19.50 7.57 7.42
CA GLU A 13 -19.94 8.93 7.72
C GLU A 13 -20.10 9.13 9.24
N GLY A 14 -19.61 10.25 9.76
CA GLY A 14 -19.62 10.59 11.18
C GLY A 14 -18.60 9.85 12.04
N GLN A 15 -17.78 8.96 11.47
CA GLN A 15 -16.64 8.34 12.16
C GLN A 15 -15.37 9.19 11.99
N PRO A 16 -14.40 9.10 12.92
CA PRO A 16 -13.09 9.74 12.75
C PRO A 16 -12.40 9.29 11.44
N THR A 17 -11.61 10.19 10.84
CA THR A 17 -10.77 9.85 9.68
C THR A 17 -9.81 8.73 10.03
N PHE A 18 -9.73 7.71 9.17
CA PHE A 18 -8.79 6.62 9.30
C PHE A 18 -7.43 7.02 8.69
N ILE A 19 -6.39 7.08 9.53
CA ILE A 19 -5.06 7.56 9.18
C ILE A 19 -4.12 6.37 8.98
N VAL A 20 -3.51 6.30 7.80
CA VAL A 20 -2.50 5.29 7.46
C VAL A 20 -1.12 5.92 7.46
N ALA A 21 -0.21 5.38 8.25
CA ALA A 21 1.22 5.66 8.15
C ALA A 21 1.85 4.76 7.08
N GLU A 22 2.12 5.32 5.90
CA GLU A 22 2.86 4.62 4.84
C GLU A 22 4.34 4.54 5.18
N ILE A 23 4.80 3.37 5.61
CA ILE A 23 6.21 3.09 5.81
C ILE A 23 6.88 2.83 4.46
N GLY A 24 6.14 2.21 3.52
CA GLY A 24 6.61 2.00 2.15
C GLY A 24 7.94 1.24 2.13
N ILE A 25 8.96 1.85 1.50
CA ILE A 25 10.34 1.36 1.45
C ILE A 25 11.31 2.13 2.36
N ASN A 26 10.81 3.01 3.24
CA ASN A 26 11.63 3.91 4.08
C ASN A 26 12.49 3.16 5.12
N HIS A 27 12.26 1.87 5.28
CA HIS A 27 13.07 0.99 6.13
C HIS A 27 14.39 0.55 5.48
N ASN A 28 14.62 0.80 4.18
CA ASN A 28 15.88 0.47 3.50
C ASN A 28 16.30 -1.02 3.58
N GLY A 29 15.33 -1.93 3.77
CA GLY A 29 15.61 -3.36 4.05
C GLY A 29 15.99 -3.69 5.50
N ASP A 30 16.08 -2.70 6.39
CA ASP A 30 16.39 -2.87 7.81
C ASP A 30 15.11 -3.13 8.63
N ILE A 31 14.99 -4.34 9.17
CA ILE A 31 13.86 -4.78 10.00
C ILE A 31 13.74 -3.99 11.31
N GLU A 32 14.85 -3.62 11.93
CA GLU A 32 14.83 -2.84 13.16
C GLU A 32 14.41 -1.40 12.89
N LEU A 33 14.79 -0.84 11.73
CA LEU A 33 14.25 0.45 11.28
C LEU A 33 12.75 0.36 10.97
N ALA A 34 12.28 -0.71 10.33
CA ALA A 34 10.86 -0.95 10.10
C ALA A 34 10.07 -1.00 11.43
N LYS A 35 10.57 -1.72 12.44
CA LYS A 35 9.97 -1.76 13.79
C LYS A 35 9.98 -0.38 14.47
N LYS A 36 11.04 0.40 14.35
CA LYS A 36 11.08 1.78 14.87
C LYS A 36 10.03 2.66 14.20
N SER A 37 9.84 2.52 12.89
CA SER A 37 8.78 3.24 12.15
C SER A 37 7.38 2.84 12.60
N ILE A 38 7.12 1.54 12.81
CA ILE A 38 5.84 1.05 13.37
C ILE A 38 5.59 1.66 14.75
N GLN A 39 6.61 1.66 15.62
CA GLN A 39 6.51 2.27 16.94
C GLN A 39 6.16 3.76 16.86
N ALA A 40 6.87 4.51 16.02
CA ALA A 40 6.62 5.94 15.86
C ALA A 40 5.20 6.22 15.35
N ALA A 41 4.72 5.44 14.37
CA ALA A 41 3.36 5.56 13.85
C ALA A 41 2.29 5.25 14.90
N SER A 42 2.49 4.20 15.70
CA SER A 42 1.60 3.85 16.82
C SER A 42 1.56 4.96 17.87
N ILE A 43 2.71 5.49 18.29
CA ILE A 43 2.80 6.61 19.25
C ILE A 43 2.12 7.87 18.71
N ALA A 44 2.24 8.14 17.41
CA ALA A 44 1.60 9.27 16.74
C ALA A 44 0.08 9.11 16.58
N GLY A 45 -0.48 7.94 16.89
CA GLY A 45 -1.91 7.67 16.81
C GLY A 45 -2.41 7.28 15.41
N ALA A 46 -1.53 6.75 14.54
CA ALA A 46 -1.98 6.17 13.27
C ALA A 46 -2.89 4.96 13.52
N ASP A 47 -3.97 4.84 12.75
CA ASP A 47 -4.88 3.69 12.84
C ASP A 47 -4.26 2.42 12.23
N SER A 48 -3.37 2.61 11.25
CA SER A 48 -2.74 1.52 10.52
C SER A 48 -1.36 1.89 9.99
N VAL A 49 -0.45 0.93 9.95
CA VAL A 49 0.82 1.00 9.22
C VAL A 49 0.69 0.25 7.91
N LYS A 50 1.36 0.76 6.87
CA LYS A 50 1.35 0.15 5.54
C LYS A 50 2.77 -0.05 4.99
N PHE A 51 2.99 -1.23 4.42
CA PHE A 51 4.21 -1.61 3.70
C PHE A 51 3.91 -1.88 2.21
N GLN A 52 4.96 -2.06 1.42
CA GLN A 52 4.85 -2.55 0.05
C GLN A 52 5.28 -4.01 0.00
N SER A 53 4.45 -4.87 -0.58
CA SER A 53 4.68 -6.32 -0.70
C SER A 53 4.91 -6.68 -2.15
N TYR A 54 6.17 -6.64 -2.57
CA TYR A 54 6.57 -6.90 -3.94
C TYR A 54 7.73 -7.88 -4.00
N GLU A 55 7.91 -8.47 -5.17
CA GLU A 55 9.16 -9.12 -5.58
C GLU A 55 9.73 -8.21 -6.67
N THR A 56 10.98 -7.75 -6.54
CA THR A 56 11.55 -6.75 -7.46
C THR A 56 11.51 -7.24 -8.91
N ASP A 57 11.76 -8.53 -9.08
CA ASP A 57 11.84 -9.20 -10.37
C ASP A 57 10.45 -9.34 -11.05
N ASP A 58 9.35 -9.14 -10.31
CA ASP A 58 7.98 -9.24 -10.85
C ASP A 58 7.57 -8.00 -11.66
N PHE A 59 8.11 -6.81 -11.36
CA PHE A 59 7.61 -5.56 -11.94
C PHE A 59 8.69 -4.58 -12.45
N ILE A 60 9.96 -4.79 -12.14
CA ILE A 60 11.05 -3.99 -12.71
C ILE A 60 11.84 -4.85 -13.70
N ARG A 61 11.55 -4.67 -15.00
CA ARG A 61 12.18 -5.44 -16.09
C ARG A 61 13.47 -4.82 -16.61
N GLU A 62 13.61 -3.51 -16.49
CA GLU A 62 14.72 -2.76 -17.07
C GLU A 62 15.48 -2.00 -15.97
N GLY A 63 16.77 -2.30 -15.81
CA GLY A 63 17.63 -1.67 -14.81
C GLY A 63 18.26 -0.34 -15.25
N SER A 64 17.81 0.23 -16.37
CA SER A 64 18.37 1.46 -16.94
C SER A 64 17.94 2.71 -16.17
N LEU A 65 16.78 2.66 -15.50
CA LEU A 65 16.31 3.78 -14.70
C LEU A 65 17.13 3.92 -13.41
N THR A 66 17.70 5.10 -13.22
CA THR A 66 18.46 5.45 -12.01
C THR A 66 17.75 6.56 -11.25
N TYR A 67 17.93 6.56 -9.94
CA TYR A 67 17.40 7.58 -9.05
C TYR A 67 18.56 8.23 -8.30
N THR A 68 18.48 9.54 -8.14
CA THR A 68 19.39 10.31 -7.30
C THR A 68 18.61 10.91 -6.14
N TYR A 69 19.05 10.64 -4.92
CA TYR A 69 18.40 11.11 -3.71
C TYR A 69 19.41 11.35 -2.59
N GLU A 70 18.98 12.09 -1.56
CA GLU A 70 19.78 12.37 -0.37
C GLU A 70 19.43 11.40 0.76
N SER A 71 20.44 10.77 1.36
CA SER A 71 20.27 9.91 2.53
C SER A 71 21.47 10.01 3.47
N GLY A 72 21.20 10.30 4.75
CA GLY A 72 22.27 10.46 5.76
C GLY A 72 23.28 11.56 5.43
N GLY A 73 22.85 12.61 4.72
CA GLY A 73 23.72 13.72 4.27
C GLY A 73 24.62 13.37 3.07
N LYS A 74 24.30 12.31 2.32
CA LYS A 74 25.01 11.91 1.11
C LYS A 74 24.05 11.86 -0.08
N THR A 75 24.52 12.35 -1.23
CA THR A 75 23.92 12.10 -2.52
C THR A 75 24.21 10.66 -2.95
N ILE A 76 23.16 9.88 -3.16
CA ILE A 76 23.23 8.51 -3.65
C ILE A 76 22.60 8.48 -5.04
N THR A 77 23.31 7.86 -5.99
CA THR A 77 22.76 7.51 -7.30
C THR A 77 22.86 6.01 -7.50
N GLU A 78 21.72 5.36 -7.70
CA GLU A 78 21.66 3.91 -7.94
C GLU A 78 20.54 3.54 -8.91
N SER A 79 20.54 2.30 -9.41
CA SER A 79 19.45 1.81 -10.26
C SER A 79 18.20 1.54 -9.43
N GLN A 80 17.04 1.68 -10.07
CA GLN A 80 15.76 1.36 -9.45
C GLN A 80 15.72 -0.09 -8.95
N VAL A 81 16.22 -1.02 -9.76
CA VAL A 81 16.30 -2.44 -9.39
C VAL A 81 17.12 -2.61 -8.10
N ALA A 82 18.30 -1.99 -8.00
CA ALA A 82 19.14 -2.11 -6.82
C ALA A 82 18.45 -1.56 -5.56
N MET A 83 17.81 -0.40 -5.68
CA MET A 83 17.05 0.21 -4.59
C MET A 83 15.91 -0.68 -4.11
N PHE A 84 15.04 -1.15 -5.02
CA PHE A 84 13.90 -1.99 -4.67
C PHE A 84 14.34 -3.35 -4.14
N LYS A 85 15.40 -3.96 -4.70
CA LYS A 85 15.94 -5.24 -4.23
C LYS A 85 16.48 -5.14 -2.82
N ARG A 86 17.18 -4.05 -2.48
CA ARG A 86 17.63 -3.78 -1.11
C ARG A 86 16.46 -3.66 -0.14
N CYS A 87 15.36 -3.04 -0.57
CA CYS A 87 14.18 -2.82 0.25
C CYS A 87 13.17 -3.99 0.24
N GLU A 88 13.44 -5.07 -0.50
CA GLU A 88 12.53 -6.21 -0.63
C GLU A 88 12.43 -6.98 0.70
N LEU A 89 11.21 -7.14 1.21
CA LEU A 89 10.93 -7.87 2.44
C LEU A 89 10.47 -9.30 2.14
N THR A 90 10.94 -10.25 2.94
CA THR A 90 10.60 -11.66 2.80
C THR A 90 9.31 -12.03 3.56
N PRO A 91 8.65 -13.17 3.26
CA PRO A 91 7.48 -13.61 4.02
C PRO A 91 7.71 -13.73 5.55
N PRO A 92 8.87 -14.23 6.04
CA PRO A 92 9.22 -14.15 7.46
C PRO A 92 9.25 -12.72 8.03
N ASP A 93 9.77 -11.74 7.26
CA ASP A 93 9.81 -10.34 7.69
C ASP A 93 8.40 -9.78 7.86
N PHE A 94 7.51 -10.04 6.89
CA PHE A 94 6.10 -9.64 6.99
C PHE A 94 5.40 -10.23 8.22
N LYS A 95 5.66 -11.51 8.54
CA LYS A 95 5.12 -12.14 9.76
C LYS A 95 5.62 -11.44 11.02
N MET A 96 6.92 -11.11 11.07
CA MET A 96 7.53 -10.42 12.21
C MET A 96 6.96 -9.01 12.38
N LEU A 97 6.83 -8.24 11.29
CA LEU A 97 6.32 -6.88 11.31
C LEU A 97 4.82 -6.82 11.63
N ARG A 98 4.03 -7.80 11.17
CA ARG A 98 2.63 -7.95 11.57
C ARG A 98 2.51 -8.18 13.07
N ALA A 99 3.20 -9.18 13.61
CA ALA A 99 3.17 -9.50 15.04
C ALA A 99 3.60 -8.29 15.90
N TYR A 100 4.66 -7.60 15.48
CA TYR A 100 5.13 -6.40 16.17
C TYR A 100 4.12 -5.23 16.09
N SER A 101 3.36 -5.11 15.00
CA SER A 101 2.28 -4.11 14.89
C SER A 101 1.12 -4.43 15.84
N ASP A 102 0.77 -5.71 15.97
CA ASP A 102 -0.25 -6.18 16.91
C ASP A 102 0.16 -5.87 18.37
N GLU A 103 1.43 -6.11 18.74
CA GLU A 103 1.98 -5.72 20.05
C GLU A 103 1.89 -4.20 20.33
N ARG A 104 1.86 -3.38 19.28
CA ARG A 104 1.76 -1.91 19.36
C ARG A 104 0.35 -1.38 19.11
N ASN A 105 -0.65 -2.26 19.08
CA ASN A 105 -2.07 -1.92 18.89
C ASN A 105 -2.31 -1.03 17.66
N VAL A 106 -1.56 -1.25 16.58
CA VAL A 106 -1.75 -0.56 15.29
C VAL A 106 -2.02 -1.59 14.20
N ASN A 107 -3.04 -1.34 13.37
CA ASN A 107 -3.40 -2.27 12.30
C ASN A 107 -2.25 -2.39 11.29
N PHE A 108 -2.07 -3.57 10.70
CA PHE A 108 -1.04 -3.81 9.70
C PHE A 108 -1.66 -4.21 8.36
N HIS A 109 -1.17 -3.61 7.28
CA HIS A 109 -1.46 -4.09 5.93
C HIS A 109 -0.35 -3.75 4.94
N ALA A 110 -0.48 -4.20 3.71
CA ALA A 110 0.48 -3.91 2.65
C ALA A 110 -0.18 -3.79 1.27
N THR A 111 0.61 -3.29 0.31
CA THR A 111 0.25 -3.20 -1.10
C THR A 111 0.88 -4.34 -1.88
N PRO A 112 0.12 -5.37 -2.32
CA PRO A 112 0.66 -6.41 -3.19
C PRO A 112 0.73 -5.93 -4.65
N THR A 113 1.74 -6.39 -5.38
CA THR A 113 1.94 -6.05 -6.81
C THR A 113 1.54 -7.17 -7.77
N SER A 114 1.12 -8.32 -7.25
CA SER A 114 0.74 -9.51 -8.03
C SER A 114 -0.38 -10.31 -7.36
N VAL A 115 -1.04 -11.19 -8.12
CA VAL A 115 -2.07 -12.12 -7.61
C VAL A 115 -1.49 -13.04 -6.52
N ALA A 116 -0.24 -13.49 -6.68
CA ALA A 116 0.46 -14.26 -5.66
C ALA A 116 0.70 -13.41 -4.39
N GLY A 117 1.05 -12.13 -4.54
CA GLY A 117 1.15 -11.18 -3.45
C GLY A 117 -0.16 -11.00 -2.68
N VAL A 118 -1.29 -10.91 -3.39
CA VAL A 118 -2.62 -10.86 -2.76
C VAL A 118 -2.84 -12.10 -1.88
N ARG A 119 -2.59 -13.30 -2.41
CA ARG A 119 -2.73 -14.55 -1.64
C ARG A 119 -1.85 -14.55 -0.39
N ARG A 120 -0.57 -14.15 -0.50
CA ARG A 120 0.35 -14.09 0.64
C ARG A 120 -0.14 -13.15 1.74
N LEU A 121 -0.69 -11.99 1.39
CA LEU A 121 -1.22 -11.05 2.38
C LEU A 121 -2.50 -11.56 3.05
N VAL A 122 -3.37 -12.24 2.29
CA VAL A 122 -4.55 -12.91 2.86
C VAL A 122 -4.13 -14.01 3.84
N GLU A 123 -3.16 -14.85 3.46
CA GLU A 123 -2.59 -15.89 4.33
C GLU A 123 -1.89 -15.32 5.58
N LEU A 124 -1.30 -14.12 5.47
CA LEU A 124 -0.73 -13.38 6.59
C LEU A 124 -1.80 -12.86 7.57
N GLY A 125 -3.06 -12.78 7.14
CA GLY A 125 -4.18 -12.31 7.97
C GLY A 125 -4.33 -10.79 8.03
N VAL A 126 -4.04 -10.08 6.92
CA VAL A 126 -4.30 -8.62 6.87
C VAL A 126 -5.80 -8.31 6.85
N ASP A 127 -6.17 -7.18 7.46
CA ASP A 127 -7.57 -6.75 7.58
C ASP A 127 -8.07 -5.93 6.37
N VAL A 128 -7.15 -5.48 5.51
CA VAL A 128 -7.43 -4.66 4.33
C VAL A 128 -6.33 -4.83 3.29
N LEU A 129 -6.68 -4.75 2.01
CA LEU A 129 -5.75 -4.72 0.89
C LEU A 129 -5.65 -3.31 0.30
N LYS A 130 -4.44 -2.90 -0.09
CA LYS A 130 -4.21 -1.65 -0.82
C LYS A 130 -3.75 -1.95 -2.25
N ASN A 131 -4.32 -1.28 -3.24
CA ASN A 131 -3.79 -1.24 -4.61
C ASN A 131 -3.09 0.11 -4.86
N GLY A 132 -1.84 0.11 -5.31
CA GLY A 132 -1.11 1.32 -5.69
C GLY A 132 -1.67 1.91 -7.00
N SER A 133 -1.55 3.23 -7.19
CA SER A 133 -2.02 3.94 -8.39
C SER A 133 -1.46 3.34 -9.69
N ASP A 134 -0.19 2.96 -9.66
CA ASP A 134 0.58 2.28 -10.70
C ASP A 134 0.06 0.87 -11.05
N PHE A 135 -0.74 0.27 -10.16
CA PHE A 135 -1.34 -1.06 -10.36
C PHE A 135 -2.86 -1.00 -10.56
N LEU A 136 -3.48 0.16 -10.73
CA LEU A 136 -4.94 0.26 -10.88
C LEU A 136 -5.45 -0.47 -12.13
N THR A 137 -4.71 -0.39 -13.23
CA THR A 137 -5.05 -1.02 -14.51
C THR A 137 -4.68 -2.51 -14.57
N ARG A 138 -4.03 -3.05 -13.53
CA ARG A 138 -3.79 -4.49 -13.36
C ARG A 138 -5.06 -5.17 -12.86
N LEU A 139 -6.03 -5.30 -13.77
CA LEU A 139 -7.37 -5.80 -13.46
C LEU A 139 -7.36 -7.24 -12.90
N ASP A 140 -6.37 -8.06 -13.26
CA ASP A 140 -6.13 -9.38 -12.68
C ASP A 140 -5.86 -9.31 -11.17
N VAL A 141 -5.07 -8.33 -10.73
CA VAL A 141 -4.76 -8.09 -9.32
C VAL A 141 -5.98 -7.51 -8.60
N VAL A 142 -6.68 -6.55 -9.21
CA VAL A 142 -7.90 -5.96 -8.63
C VAL A 142 -9.01 -7.02 -8.46
N GLU A 143 -9.16 -7.92 -9.42
CA GLU A 143 -10.10 -9.04 -9.32
C GLU A 143 -9.71 -9.99 -8.18
N ALA A 144 -8.43 -10.35 -8.06
CA ALA A 144 -7.93 -11.19 -6.97
C ALA A 144 -8.17 -10.54 -5.60
N MET A 145 -7.97 -9.23 -5.47
CA MET A 145 -8.31 -8.47 -4.26
C MET A 145 -9.81 -8.55 -3.97
N GLY A 146 -10.68 -8.37 -4.97
CA GLY A 146 -12.12 -8.52 -4.80
C GLY A 146 -12.53 -9.90 -4.30
N ARG A 147 -12.00 -10.96 -4.94
CA ARG A 147 -12.27 -12.37 -4.59
C ARG A 147 -11.79 -12.77 -3.20
N SER A 148 -10.85 -12.03 -2.60
CA SER A 148 -10.41 -12.25 -1.21
C SER A 148 -11.53 -12.02 -0.19
N GLY A 149 -12.56 -11.24 -0.55
CA GLY A 149 -13.62 -10.82 0.36
C GLY A 149 -13.21 -9.73 1.36
N LEU A 150 -11.93 -9.33 1.41
CA LEU A 150 -11.45 -8.28 2.30
C LEU A 150 -11.84 -6.87 1.80
N PRO A 151 -11.96 -5.89 2.71
CA PRO A 151 -11.91 -4.49 2.35
C PRO A 151 -10.73 -4.17 1.45
N THR A 152 -10.94 -3.36 0.42
CA THR A 152 -9.89 -2.98 -0.53
C THR A 152 -9.90 -1.49 -0.78
N VAL A 153 -8.71 -0.90 -0.79
CA VAL A 153 -8.47 0.53 -1.02
C VAL A 153 -7.73 0.71 -2.34
N LEU A 154 -8.39 1.29 -3.35
CA LEU A 154 -7.76 1.62 -4.64
C LEU A 154 -7.32 3.09 -4.66
N SER A 155 -6.07 3.36 -5.02
CA SER A 155 -5.64 4.74 -5.32
C SER A 155 -5.82 5.01 -6.80
N THR A 156 -6.21 6.23 -7.14
CA THR A 156 -6.60 6.60 -8.51
C THR A 156 -5.67 7.64 -9.15
N GLY A 157 -4.43 7.74 -8.66
CA GLY A 157 -3.41 8.56 -9.30
C GLY A 157 -3.05 8.00 -10.68
N MET A 158 -2.62 8.87 -11.58
CA MET A 158 -2.30 8.54 -12.99
C MET A 158 -3.47 8.00 -13.83
N ALA A 159 -4.63 7.73 -13.22
CA ALA A 159 -5.75 7.09 -13.89
C ALA A 159 -6.77 8.09 -14.43
N THR A 160 -7.30 7.78 -15.60
CA THR A 160 -8.51 8.37 -16.17
C THR A 160 -9.77 7.82 -15.49
N LEU A 161 -10.91 8.51 -15.67
CA LEU A 161 -12.19 8.04 -15.12
C LEU A 161 -12.59 6.65 -15.66
N ALA A 162 -12.30 6.37 -16.94
CA ALA A 162 -12.60 5.09 -17.57
C ALA A 162 -11.77 3.92 -16.98
N GLU A 163 -10.51 4.17 -16.63
CA GLU A 163 -9.66 3.18 -15.95
C GLU A 163 -10.15 2.91 -14.52
N ILE A 164 -10.56 3.96 -13.81
CA ILE A 164 -11.18 3.82 -12.47
C ILE A 164 -12.47 3.01 -12.57
N GLU A 165 -13.34 3.32 -13.53
CA GLU A 165 -14.60 2.59 -13.76
C GLU A 165 -14.34 1.10 -14.07
N SER A 166 -13.31 0.80 -14.88
CA SER A 166 -12.91 -0.57 -15.19
C SER A 166 -12.48 -1.33 -13.94
N ALA A 167 -11.62 -0.73 -13.11
CA ALA A 167 -11.16 -1.33 -11.86
C ALA A 167 -12.32 -1.56 -10.87
N VAL A 168 -13.19 -0.57 -10.68
CA VAL A 168 -14.39 -0.68 -9.83
C VAL A 168 -15.33 -1.77 -10.32
N THR A 169 -15.55 -1.84 -11.63
CA THR A 169 -16.43 -2.84 -12.25
C THR A 169 -15.90 -4.25 -12.04
N VAL A 170 -14.61 -4.47 -12.29
CA VAL A 170 -13.96 -5.77 -12.08
C VAL A 170 -14.01 -6.17 -10.60
N PHE A 171 -13.70 -5.25 -9.69
CA PHE A 171 -13.79 -5.50 -8.26
C PHE A 171 -15.21 -5.93 -7.84
N ARG A 172 -16.23 -5.16 -8.22
CA ARG A 172 -17.63 -5.43 -7.82
C ARG A 172 -18.20 -6.71 -8.43
N LYS A 173 -17.75 -7.12 -9.62
CA LYS A 173 -18.17 -8.39 -10.24
C LYS A 173 -17.81 -9.62 -9.40
N THR A 174 -16.85 -9.50 -8.48
CA THR A 174 -16.51 -10.58 -7.53
C THR A 174 -17.57 -10.80 -6.43
N GLY A 175 -18.56 -9.89 -6.32
CA GLY A 175 -19.54 -9.86 -5.23
C GLY A 175 -19.07 -9.06 -4.00
N ASN A 176 -17.81 -8.64 -3.96
CA ASN A 176 -17.28 -7.79 -2.88
C ASN A 176 -17.69 -6.32 -3.08
N ASN A 177 -18.29 -5.74 -2.05
CA ASN A 177 -18.76 -4.35 -2.04
C ASN A 177 -18.00 -3.47 -1.02
N GLN A 178 -16.93 -3.98 -0.42
CA GLN A 178 -16.11 -3.28 0.59
C GLN A 178 -14.98 -2.50 -0.09
N LEU A 179 -15.34 -1.57 -0.98
CA LEU A 179 -14.41 -0.81 -1.80
C LEU A 179 -14.27 0.63 -1.32
N ILE A 180 -13.04 1.08 -1.18
CA ILE A 180 -12.67 2.47 -0.85
C ILE A 180 -11.82 3.00 -2.01
N LEU A 181 -12.13 4.21 -2.47
CA LEU A 181 -11.33 4.91 -3.48
C LEU A 181 -10.60 6.08 -2.83
N LEU A 182 -9.32 6.24 -3.15
CA LEU A 182 -8.51 7.37 -2.73
C LEU A 182 -8.10 8.17 -3.96
N HIS A 183 -8.51 9.44 -3.99
CA HIS A 183 -7.87 10.42 -4.86
C HIS A 183 -6.37 10.49 -4.54
N CYS A 184 -5.55 10.65 -5.57
CA CYS A 184 -4.10 10.67 -5.44
C CYS A 184 -3.48 11.38 -6.64
N THR A 185 -2.39 12.11 -6.39
CA THR A 185 -1.48 12.59 -7.43
C THR A 185 -0.14 11.90 -7.22
N SER A 186 0.29 11.10 -8.19
CA SER A 186 1.54 10.32 -8.11
C SER A 186 2.76 11.18 -8.47
N SER A 187 3.09 12.15 -7.61
CA SER A 187 4.28 12.99 -7.71
C SER A 187 4.98 13.07 -6.34
N TYR A 188 6.31 13.12 -6.34
CA TYR A 188 7.11 12.95 -5.11
C TYR A 188 8.24 14.00 -5.06
N PRO A 189 8.02 15.17 -4.43
CA PRO A 189 6.78 15.63 -3.79
C PRO A 189 5.75 16.21 -4.79
N THR A 190 4.47 16.10 -4.45
CA THR A 190 3.38 16.79 -5.17
C THR A 190 3.34 18.26 -4.78
N VAL A 191 3.38 19.16 -5.76
CA VAL A 191 3.18 20.61 -5.56
C VAL A 191 1.71 20.93 -5.32
N PHE A 192 1.40 22.03 -4.64
CA PHE A 192 0.03 22.35 -4.19
C PHE A 192 -0.97 22.44 -5.35
N GLU A 193 -0.54 22.97 -6.48
CA GLU A 193 -1.36 23.15 -7.69
C GLU A 193 -1.83 21.82 -8.28
N ASP A 194 -1.04 20.76 -8.09
CA ASP A 194 -1.30 19.43 -8.64
C ASP A 194 -2.11 18.53 -7.67
N VAL A 195 -2.54 19.04 -6.51
CA VAL A 195 -3.28 18.24 -5.52
C VAL A 195 -4.72 17.96 -5.98
N HIS A 196 -5.38 18.91 -6.65
CA HIS A 196 -6.73 18.75 -7.22
C HIS A 196 -7.80 18.15 -6.26
N LEU A 197 -8.01 18.73 -5.07
CA LEU A 197 -8.96 18.21 -4.07
C LEU A 197 -10.44 18.23 -4.50
N ASN A 198 -10.81 19.00 -5.54
CA ASN A 198 -12.17 19.12 -6.04
C ASN A 198 -12.47 18.19 -7.23
N ARG A 199 -11.71 17.09 -7.36
CA ARG A 199 -11.81 16.12 -8.46
C ARG A 199 -13.02 15.19 -8.32
#